data_AF-A0A1D2SBA0-F1
#
_entry.id   AF-A0A1D2SBA0-F1
#
_cell.length_a   1.000
_cell.length_b   1.000
_cell.length_c   1.000
_cell.angle_alpha   90.00
_cell.angle_beta   90.00
_cell.angle_gamma   90.00
#
_symmetry.space_group_name_H-M   'P 1'
#
loop_
_entity.id
_entity.type
_entity.pdbx_description
1 polymer ?
#
loop_
_entity_poly.entity_id
_entity_poly.type
_entity_poly.pdbx_seq_one_letter_code
_entity_poly.pdbx_strand_id
1 'polypeptide(L)'
;MKNKLSWHDGLYGGRWLAAAALCLAAAGCATGPGAHPQDPLEPYNRAMTQFNDGVDKVVMTPVATVYKEVLPWPVRAGIGNFFANLGDLWSFVNNVLQARGQAAADSLARFGINSFIGIGGLFDVASEANIPRHKQDFGLTLGHWGVPTGPYLVLPLLGPSTLRDTVALPADTWGDLAWHARPIATRNSLYGLGFLDRRASLLGVTGVRDAAALDPYTFTRDVYLGVRGNAADSDDDGKLPEDE
;
A
#
# COMPACT_ATOMS: atom_id res chain seq x y z
N MET A 1 58.60 -2.15 -16.87
CA MET A 1 57.26 -2.58 -17.35
C MET A 1 56.26 -1.53 -16.91
N LYS A 2 55.66 -0.78 -17.83
CA LYS A 2 54.65 0.26 -17.56
C LYS A 2 53.26 -0.32 -17.83
N ASN A 3 52.46 -0.59 -16.80
CA ASN A 3 51.06 -0.96 -16.97
C ASN A 3 50.22 0.32 -17.10
N LYS A 4 49.69 0.56 -18.31
CA LYS A 4 48.63 1.54 -18.54
C LYS A 4 47.31 0.92 -18.07
N LEU A 5 46.71 1.51 -17.04
CA LEU A 5 45.31 1.29 -16.68
C LEU A 5 44.47 2.25 -17.56
N SER A 6 43.75 1.72 -18.54
CA SER A 6 42.86 2.54 -19.38
C SER A 6 41.52 2.74 -18.69
N TRP A 7 41.23 3.99 -18.33
CA TRP A 7 39.93 4.44 -17.84
C TRP A 7 38.91 4.44 -18.98
N HIS A 8 37.89 3.58 -18.90
CA HIS A 8 36.74 3.54 -19.82
C HIS A 8 35.45 3.92 -19.06
N ASP A 9 35.47 5.01 -18.28
CA ASP A 9 34.33 5.40 -17.42
C ASP A 9 33.60 6.69 -17.86
N GLY A 10 33.70 7.08 -19.14
CA GLY A 10 33.11 8.34 -19.63
C GLY A 10 31.66 8.26 -20.12
N LEU A 11 31.15 7.07 -20.46
CA LEU A 11 29.89 6.92 -21.22
C LEU A 11 28.66 6.53 -20.38
N TYR A 12 28.86 5.98 -19.17
CA TYR A 12 27.75 5.59 -18.31
C TYR A 12 27.20 6.75 -17.47
N GLY A 13 28.06 7.66 -16.99
CA GLY A 13 27.64 8.80 -16.16
C GLY A 13 26.73 9.80 -16.89
N GLY A 14 26.99 10.07 -18.16
CA GLY A 14 26.19 11.02 -18.95
C GLY A 14 24.76 10.56 -19.22
N ARG A 15 24.51 9.25 -19.30
CA ARG A 15 23.17 8.69 -19.54
C ARG A 15 22.26 8.81 -18.32
N TRP A 16 22.82 8.61 -17.13
CA TRP A 16 22.09 8.80 -15.86
C TRP A 16 21.80 10.26 -15.58
N LEU A 17 22.76 11.15 -15.87
CA LEU A 17 22.55 12.60 -15.73
C LEU A 17 21.52 13.13 -16.73
N ALA A 18 21.53 12.65 -17.98
CA ALA A 18 20.52 12.99 -18.98
C ALA A 18 19.12 12.46 -18.60
N ALA A 19 19.03 11.23 -18.07
CA ALA A 19 17.79 10.67 -17.57
C ALA A 19 17.25 11.46 -16.36
N ALA A 20 18.12 11.81 -15.41
CA ALA A 20 17.74 12.63 -14.26
C ALA A 20 17.27 14.03 -14.68
N ALA A 21 17.95 14.67 -15.62
CA ALA A 21 17.56 15.97 -16.17
C ALA A 21 16.22 15.90 -16.93
N LEU A 22 15.98 14.82 -17.68
CA LEU A 22 14.71 14.59 -18.37
C LEU A 22 13.56 14.37 -17.38
N CYS A 23 13.80 13.61 -16.30
CA CYS A 23 12.83 13.42 -15.22
C CYS A 23 12.51 14.73 -14.48
N LEU A 24 13.52 15.58 -14.22
CA LEU A 24 13.33 16.90 -13.61
C LEU A 24 12.56 17.86 -14.52
N ALA A 25 12.83 17.85 -15.82
CA ALA A 25 12.10 18.66 -16.80
C ALA A 25 10.64 18.20 -16.95
N ALA A 26 10.38 16.89 -16.93
CA ALA A 26 9.03 16.34 -16.95
C ALA A 26 8.25 16.66 -15.65
N ALA A 27 8.93 16.66 -14.49
CA ALA A 27 8.32 17.05 -13.22
C ALA A 27 7.83 18.50 -13.24
N GLY A 28 8.59 19.41 -13.88
CA GLY A 28 8.17 20.81 -14.05
C GLY A 28 6.90 21.01 -14.89
N CYS A 29 6.58 20.08 -15.80
CA CYS A 29 5.32 20.08 -16.55
C CYS A 29 4.16 19.46 -15.77
N ALA A 30 4.45 18.65 -14.74
CA ALA A 30 3.45 18.01 -13.91
C ALA A 30 2.95 18.93 -12.78
N THR A 31 3.75 19.93 -12.38
CA THR A 31 3.39 20.93 -11.36
C THR A 31 2.80 22.19 -11.98
N GLY A 32 1.48 22.35 -11.97
CA GLY A 32 0.80 23.55 -12.47
C GLY A 32 0.88 24.74 -11.50
N PRO A 33 0.78 25.99 -11.98
CA PRO A 33 0.64 27.16 -11.11
C PRO A 33 -0.67 27.06 -10.30
N GLY A 34 -0.57 27.03 -8.97
CA GLY A 34 -1.70 26.79 -8.05
C GLY A 34 -1.80 25.35 -7.50
N ALA A 35 -0.78 24.53 -7.74
CA ALA A 35 -0.65 23.18 -7.18
C ALA A 35 -0.92 23.14 -5.67
N HIS A 36 -1.77 22.21 -5.24
CA HIS A 36 -1.99 21.96 -3.83
C HIS A 36 -0.66 21.50 -3.20
N PRO A 37 -0.23 22.03 -2.04
CA PRO A 37 1.09 21.70 -1.47
C PRO A 37 1.35 20.19 -1.28
N GLN A 38 0.27 19.45 -1.00
CA GLN A 38 0.31 18.00 -0.79
C GLN A 38 0.06 17.19 -2.07
N ASP A 39 -0.41 17.82 -3.16
CA ASP A 39 -0.72 17.20 -4.46
C ASP A 39 -0.19 18.06 -5.62
N PRO A 40 1.15 18.21 -5.72
CA PRO A 40 1.74 19.02 -6.77
C PRO A 40 1.64 18.39 -8.16
N LEU A 41 1.38 17.08 -8.23
CA LEU A 41 1.26 16.32 -9.48
C LEU A 41 -0.22 16.09 -9.88
N GLU A 42 -1.14 16.94 -9.43
CA GLU A 42 -2.57 16.78 -9.63
C GLU A 42 -2.99 16.47 -11.09
N PRO A 43 -2.45 17.13 -12.14
CA PRO A 43 -2.80 16.80 -13.52
C PRO A 43 -2.45 15.35 -13.89
N TYR A 44 -1.28 14.87 -13.47
CA TYR A 44 -0.87 13.48 -13.67
C TYR A 44 -1.76 12.53 -12.86
N ASN A 45 -2.01 12.86 -11.60
CA ASN A 45 -2.79 12.03 -10.69
C ASN A 45 -4.24 11.87 -11.15
N ARG A 46 -4.87 12.94 -11.66
CA ARG A 46 -6.19 12.89 -12.27
C ARG A 46 -6.20 12.04 -13.54
N ALA A 47 -5.20 12.18 -14.42
CA ALA A 47 -5.08 11.37 -15.62
C ALA A 47 -4.92 9.87 -15.28
N MET A 48 -4.08 9.55 -14.29
CA MET A 48 -3.89 8.18 -13.85
C MET A 48 -5.13 7.62 -13.14
N THR A 49 -5.86 8.45 -12.41
CA THR A 49 -7.15 8.09 -11.81
C THR A 49 -8.15 7.70 -12.90
N GLN A 50 -8.27 8.50 -13.96
CA GLN A 50 -9.15 8.17 -15.10
C GLN A 50 -8.73 6.87 -15.79
N PHE A 51 -7.43 6.64 -15.97
CA PHE A 51 -6.92 5.37 -16.50
C PHE A 51 -7.31 4.19 -15.60
N ASN A 52 -7.06 4.29 -14.30
CA ASN A 52 -7.38 3.25 -13.32
C ASN A 52 -8.88 2.98 -13.25
N ASP A 53 -9.72 4.02 -13.21
CA ASP A 53 -11.18 3.92 -13.20
C ASP A 53 -11.70 3.29 -14.49
N GLY A 54 -11.08 3.57 -15.64
CA GLY A 54 -11.38 2.94 -16.92
C GLY A 54 -11.10 1.43 -16.90
N VAL A 55 -9.92 1.03 -16.43
CA VAL A 55 -9.57 -0.40 -16.27
C VAL A 55 -10.49 -1.07 -15.24
N ASP A 56 -10.77 -0.39 -14.13
CA ASP A 56 -11.63 -0.91 -13.07
C ASP A 56 -13.04 -1.18 -13.58
N LYS A 57 -13.63 -0.22 -14.29
CA LYS A 57 -14.98 -0.34 -14.83
C LYS A 57 -15.11 -1.45 -15.86
N VAL A 58 -14.10 -1.63 -16.72
CA VAL A 58 -14.15 -2.59 -17.84
C VAL A 58 -13.76 -4.00 -17.40
N VAL A 59 -12.80 -4.13 -16.49
CA VAL A 59 -12.20 -5.43 -16.13
C VAL A 59 -12.49 -5.78 -14.68
N MET A 60 -12.10 -4.94 -13.72
CA MET A 60 -12.05 -5.35 -12.32
C MET A 60 -13.43 -5.43 -11.68
N THR A 61 -14.31 -4.48 -11.96
CA THR A 61 -15.69 -4.46 -11.43
C THR A 61 -16.49 -5.67 -11.90
N PRO A 62 -16.54 -6.03 -13.20
CA PRO A 62 -17.22 -7.25 -13.64
C PRO A 62 -16.67 -8.52 -12.98
N VAL A 63 -15.34 -8.67 -12.92
CA VAL A 63 -14.71 -9.87 -12.32
C VAL A 63 -14.98 -9.93 -10.81
N ALA A 64 -14.91 -8.80 -10.10
CA ALA A 64 -15.20 -8.72 -8.67
C ALA A 64 -16.68 -8.98 -8.35
N THR A 65 -17.60 -8.57 -9.21
CA THR A 65 -19.03 -8.88 -9.07
C THR A 65 -19.26 -10.38 -9.20
N VAL A 66 -18.71 -11.03 -10.23
CA VAL A 66 -18.80 -12.50 -10.39
C VAL A 66 -18.19 -13.23 -9.19
N TYR A 67 -17.02 -12.78 -8.70
CA TYR A 67 -16.41 -13.33 -7.49
C TYR A 67 -17.35 -13.26 -6.27
N LYS A 68 -18.04 -12.13 -6.08
CA LYS A 68 -18.99 -11.92 -4.98
C LYS A 68 -20.27 -12.76 -5.13
N GLU A 69 -20.73 -12.98 -6.35
CA GLU A 69 -21.91 -13.79 -6.66
C GLU A 69 -21.65 -15.29 -6.53
N VAL A 70 -20.48 -15.76 -6.97
CA VAL A 70 -20.11 -17.18 -6.94
C VAL A 70 -19.68 -17.63 -5.55
N LEU A 71 -18.93 -16.79 -4.82
CA LEU A 71 -18.41 -17.17 -3.50
C LEU A 71 -19.28 -16.62 -2.36
N PRO A 72 -19.82 -17.50 -1.50
CA PRO A 72 -20.62 -17.06 -0.36
C PRO A 72 -19.75 -16.29 0.64
N TRP A 73 -20.40 -15.45 1.45
CA TRP A 73 -19.71 -14.55 2.38
C TRP A 73 -18.68 -15.24 3.29
N PRO A 74 -18.92 -16.44 3.88
CA PRO A 74 -17.94 -17.08 4.75
C PRO A 74 -16.62 -17.43 4.03
N VAL A 75 -16.69 -17.83 2.76
CA VAL A 75 -15.50 -18.15 1.97
C VAL A 75 -14.69 -16.89 1.70
N ARG A 76 -15.35 -15.80 1.29
CA ARG A 76 -14.70 -14.50 1.06
C ARG A 76 -14.10 -13.93 2.34
N ALA A 77 -14.81 -14.05 3.46
CA ALA A 77 -14.29 -13.65 4.78
C ALA A 77 -13.02 -14.45 5.13
N GLY A 78 -13.01 -15.76 4.89
CA GLY A 78 -11.83 -16.60 5.11
C GLY A 78 -10.64 -16.22 4.23
N ILE A 79 -10.88 -15.89 2.95
CA ILE A 79 -9.84 -15.40 2.04
C ILE A 79 -9.28 -14.06 2.53
N GLY A 80 -10.14 -13.13 2.91
CA GLY A 80 -9.73 -11.84 3.47
C GLY A 80 -8.92 -12.00 4.76
N ASN A 81 -9.34 -12.89 5.66
CA ASN A 81 -8.62 -13.20 6.90
C ASN A 81 -7.25 -13.82 6.62
N PHE A 82 -7.15 -14.71 5.63
CA PHE A 82 -5.88 -15.32 5.23
C PHE A 82 -4.86 -14.25 4.81
N PHE A 83 -5.24 -13.32 3.93
CA PHE A 83 -4.35 -12.22 3.52
C PHE A 83 -4.07 -11.24 4.66
N ALA A 84 -5.05 -10.97 5.53
CA ALA A 84 -4.83 -10.15 6.71
C ALA A 84 -3.82 -10.79 7.67
N ASN A 85 -3.85 -12.12 7.83
CA ASN A 85 -2.91 -12.87 8.65
C ASN A 85 -1.48 -12.79 8.07
N LEU A 86 -1.29 -12.90 6.76
CA LEU A 86 0.02 -12.65 6.13
C LEU A 86 0.51 -11.21 6.41
N GLY A 87 -0.40 -10.25 6.34
CA GLY A 87 -0.13 -8.85 6.67
C GLY A 87 0.20 -8.61 8.14
N ASP A 88 -0.36 -9.39 9.07
CA ASP A 88 -0.07 -9.31 10.51
C ASP A 88 1.41 -9.67 10.79
N LEU A 89 2.00 -10.62 10.04
CA LEU A 89 3.44 -10.92 10.15
C LEU A 89 4.31 -9.76 9.64
N TRP A 90 3.98 -9.17 8.49
CA TRP A 90 4.72 -8.00 8.01
C TRP A 90 4.57 -6.79 8.93
N SER A 91 3.39 -6.65 9.53
CA SER A 91 3.13 -5.65 10.56
C SER A 91 3.98 -5.90 11.81
N PHE A 92 4.17 -7.15 12.24
CA PHE A 92 5.11 -7.48 13.33
C PHE A 92 6.52 -6.96 13.03
N VAL A 93 7.05 -7.25 11.83
CA VAL A 93 8.39 -6.78 11.43
C VAL A 93 8.46 -5.25 11.50
N ASN A 94 7.49 -4.54 10.95
CA ASN A 94 7.47 -3.09 10.95
C ASN A 94 7.28 -2.49 12.35
N ASN A 95 6.42 -3.07 13.19
CA ASN A 95 6.27 -2.65 14.58
C ASN A 95 7.59 -2.82 15.36
N VAL A 96 8.36 -3.89 15.11
CA VAL A 96 9.71 -4.04 15.70
C VAL A 96 10.66 -2.96 15.19
N LEU A 97 10.65 -2.67 13.88
CA LEU A 97 11.48 -1.62 13.28
C LEU A 97 11.11 -0.22 13.78
N GLN A 98 9.86 0.00 14.19
CA GLN A 98 9.35 1.23 14.80
C GLN A 98 9.48 1.23 16.33
N ALA A 99 10.14 0.23 16.93
CA ALA A 99 10.27 0.07 18.39
C ALA A 99 8.92 0.04 19.16
N ARG A 100 7.82 -0.33 18.50
CA ARG A 100 6.47 -0.44 19.09
C ARG A 100 6.26 -1.82 19.72
N GLY A 101 6.79 -2.01 20.93
CA GLY A 101 6.85 -3.33 21.60
C GLY A 101 5.49 -4.04 21.76
N GLN A 102 4.47 -3.35 22.29
CA GLN A 102 3.13 -3.92 22.48
C GLN A 102 2.49 -4.27 21.13
N ALA A 103 2.54 -3.36 20.15
CA ALA A 103 1.98 -3.57 18.84
C ALA A 103 2.66 -4.73 18.08
N ALA A 104 3.97 -4.90 18.27
CA ALA A 104 4.71 -6.05 17.76
C ALA A 104 4.23 -7.35 18.41
N ALA A 105 4.11 -7.39 19.74
CA ALA A 105 3.60 -8.57 20.45
C ALA A 105 2.18 -8.94 20.01
N ASP A 106 1.29 -7.97 19.89
CA ASP A 106 -0.08 -8.16 19.40
C ASP A 106 -0.08 -8.70 17.96
N SER A 107 0.71 -8.11 17.06
CA SER A 107 0.80 -8.56 15.65
C SER A 107 1.32 -10.00 15.54
N LEU A 108 2.33 -10.35 16.33
CA LEU A 108 2.88 -11.71 16.38
C LEU A 108 1.87 -12.69 16.97
N ALA A 109 1.15 -12.30 18.04
CA ALA A 109 0.11 -13.11 18.65
C ALA A 109 -1.04 -13.37 17.67
N ARG A 110 -1.50 -12.34 16.95
CA ARG A 110 -2.51 -12.47 15.90
C ARG A 110 -2.06 -13.44 14.81
N PHE A 111 -0.84 -13.26 14.30
CA PHE A 111 -0.27 -14.16 13.28
C PHE A 111 -0.23 -15.62 13.77
N GLY A 112 0.30 -15.85 14.98
CA GLY A 112 0.40 -17.19 15.55
C GLY A 112 -0.97 -17.83 15.78
N ILE A 113 -1.87 -17.16 16.49
CA ILE A 113 -3.21 -17.67 16.82
C ILE A 113 -4.00 -17.97 15.55
N ASN A 114 -4.05 -17.05 14.60
CA ASN A 114 -4.80 -17.24 13.37
C ASN A 114 -4.16 -18.31 12.46
N SER A 115 -2.83 -18.44 12.45
CA SER A 115 -2.16 -19.50 11.69
C SER A 115 -2.36 -20.90 12.28
N PHE A 116 -2.28 -21.06 13.60
CA PHE A 116 -2.34 -22.38 14.24
C PHE A 116 -3.76 -22.79 14.64
N ILE A 117 -4.51 -21.89 15.27
CA ILE A 117 -5.88 -22.14 15.74
C ILE A 117 -6.87 -21.77 14.63
N GLY A 118 -6.62 -20.66 13.93
CA GLY A 118 -7.47 -20.17 12.85
C GLY A 118 -7.27 -20.87 11.49
N ILE A 119 -6.62 -22.03 11.45
CA ILE A 119 -6.38 -22.85 10.25
C ILE A 119 -5.70 -22.04 9.14
N GLY A 120 -4.43 -21.67 9.35
CA GLY A 120 -3.63 -20.93 8.38
C GLY A 120 -4.09 -19.49 8.16
N GLY A 121 -4.94 -18.95 9.03
CA GLY A 121 -5.49 -17.60 8.94
C GLY A 121 -6.89 -17.52 8.33
N LEU A 122 -7.56 -18.63 8.03
CA LEU A 122 -8.94 -18.61 7.52
C LEU A 122 -9.95 -18.09 8.56
N PHE A 123 -9.71 -18.35 9.84
CA PHE A 123 -10.53 -17.85 10.94
C PHE A 123 -9.74 -16.81 11.77
N ASP A 124 -10.32 -15.64 11.99
CA ASP A 124 -9.71 -14.56 12.79
C ASP A 124 -10.00 -14.75 14.30
N VAL A 125 -9.48 -15.83 14.86
CA VAL A 125 -9.64 -16.21 16.28
C VAL A 125 -9.02 -15.17 17.21
N ALA A 126 -7.95 -14.51 16.78
CA ALA A 126 -7.30 -13.47 17.57
C ALA A 126 -8.19 -12.24 17.80
N SER A 127 -9.08 -11.93 16.87
CA SER A 127 -10.08 -10.87 17.06
C SER A 127 -11.14 -11.26 18.10
N GLU A 128 -11.59 -12.51 18.10
CA GLU A 128 -12.50 -13.03 19.14
C GLU A 128 -11.84 -13.00 20.53
N ALA A 129 -10.52 -13.12 20.58
CA ALA A 129 -9.71 -12.95 21.80
C ALA A 129 -9.41 -11.49 22.16
N ASN A 130 -9.99 -10.51 21.45
CA ASN A 130 -9.79 -9.06 21.64
C ASN A 130 -8.34 -8.59 21.54
N ILE A 131 -7.49 -9.26 20.75
CA ILE A 131 -6.12 -8.81 20.51
C ILE A 131 -6.16 -7.68 19.47
N PRO A 132 -5.71 -6.45 19.74
CA PRO A 132 -5.79 -5.36 18.77
C PRO A 132 -4.95 -5.62 17.51
N ARG A 133 -5.42 -5.15 16.34
CA ARG A 133 -4.67 -5.25 15.08
C ARG A 133 -3.94 -3.93 14.80
N HIS A 134 -2.63 -4.00 14.63
CA HIS A 134 -1.76 -2.84 14.36
C HIS A 134 -1.15 -2.95 12.97
N LYS A 135 -1.94 -2.61 11.94
CA LYS A 135 -1.48 -2.73 10.55
C LYS A 135 -0.33 -1.75 10.29
N GLN A 136 0.83 -2.28 9.93
CA GLN A 136 2.02 -1.51 9.59
C GLN A 136 2.63 -1.95 8.26
N ASP A 137 3.34 -1.03 7.62
CA ASP A 137 4.10 -1.26 6.40
C ASP A 137 5.39 -0.41 6.43
N PHE A 138 6.27 -0.63 5.45
CA PHE A 138 7.57 -0.01 5.45
C PHE A 138 7.50 1.49 5.20
N GLY A 139 6.48 1.96 4.48
CA GLY A 139 6.21 3.39 4.30
C GLY A 139 5.96 4.10 5.63
N LEU A 140 5.15 3.51 6.51
CA LEU A 140 4.94 4.01 7.87
C LEU A 140 6.20 3.91 8.72
N THR A 141 6.98 2.82 8.60
CA THR A 141 8.26 2.67 9.29
C THR A 141 9.24 3.80 8.92
N LEU A 142 9.36 4.12 7.62
CA LEU A 142 10.16 5.27 7.18
C LEU A 142 9.63 6.59 7.78
N GLY A 143 8.30 6.72 7.88
CA GLY A 143 7.65 7.86 8.52
C GLY A 143 8.02 8.02 10.00
N HIS A 144 7.99 6.94 10.77
CA HIS A 144 8.39 6.92 12.18
C HIS A 144 9.84 7.38 12.36
N TRP A 145 10.73 7.05 11.42
CA TRP A 145 12.13 7.49 11.41
C TRP A 145 12.36 8.85 10.73
N GLY A 146 11.30 9.65 10.53
CA GLY A 146 11.40 11.03 10.08
C GLY A 146 11.48 11.22 8.57
N VAL A 147 11.28 10.18 7.76
CA VAL A 147 11.16 10.35 6.30
C VAL A 147 9.81 11.01 5.99
N PRO A 148 9.80 12.21 5.39
CA PRO A 148 8.56 12.91 5.09
C PRO A 148 7.74 12.11 4.07
N THR A 149 6.41 12.20 4.18
CA THR A 149 5.45 11.56 3.27
C THR A 149 5.71 11.91 1.80
N GLY A 150 6.12 13.16 1.55
CA GLY A 150 6.28 13.70 0.21
C GLY A 150 4.95 13.92 -0.51
N PRO A 151 4.98 14.22 -1.82
CA PRO A 151 3.78 14.50 -2.58
C PRO A 151 2.88 13.28 -2.72
N TYR A 152 1.57 13.53 -2.81
CA TYR A 152 0.59 12.55 -3.25
C TYR A 152 0.81 12.18 -4.71
N LEU A 153 0.66 10.88 -5.02
CA LEU A 153 0.64 10.40 -6.39
C LEU A 153 -0.33 9.24 -6.57
N VAL A 154 -0.87 9.10 -7.77
CA VAL A 154 -1.69 7.95 -8.16
C VAL A 154 -0.85 7.05 -9.07
N LEU A 155 -0.68 5.80 -8.64
CA LEU A 155 0.06 4.78 -9.38
C LEU A 155 -0.86 4.07 -10.38
N PRO A 156 -0.34 3.70 -11.57
CA PRO A 156 -1.10 2.89 -12.51
C PRO A 156 -1.45 1.54 -11.88
N LEU A 157 -2.73 1.16 -11.98
CA LEU A 157 -3.36 -0.05 -11.43
C LEU A 157 -3.37 -0.17 -9.90
N LEU A 158 -2.39 0.39 -9.19
CA LEU A 158 -2.26 0.29 -7.73
C LEU A 158 -3.06 1.38 -6.99
N GLY A 159 -3.29 2.53 -7.64
CA GLY A 159 -4.13 3.59 -7.08
C GLY A 159 -3.37 4.62 -6.21
N PRO A 160 -4.07 5.27 -5.26
CA PRO A 160 -3.52 6.32 -4.39
C PRO A 160 -2.26 5.88 -3.61
N SER A 161 -1.25 6.75 -3.56
CA SER A 161 0.01 6.55 -2.85
C SER A 161 0.64 7.90 -2.45
N THR A 162 1.74 7.83 -1.71
CA THR A 162 2.63 8.98 -1.45
C THR A 162 4.02 8.68 -1.98
N LEU A 163 4.88 9.68 -2.14
CA LEU A 163 6.24 9.45 -2.64
C LEU A 163 6.97 8.45 -1.75
N ARG A 164 6.86 8.63 -0.42
CA ARG A 164 7.43 7.71 0.58
C ARG A 164 6.85 6.30 0.46
N ASP A 165 5.53 6.18 0.41
CA ASP A 165 4.89 4.85 0.31
C ASP A 165 5.28 4.15 -1.00
N THR A 166 5.40 4.91 -2.10
CA THR A 166 5.79 4.37 -3.42
C THR A 166 7.21 3.82 -3.41
N VAL A 167 8.16 4.52 -2.78
CA VAL A 167 9.54 4.01 -2.66
C VAL A 167 9.65 2.85 -1.66
N ALA A 168 8.68 2.71 -0.75
CA ALA A 168 8.61 1.60 0.19
C ALA A 168 8.03 0.31 -0.42
N LEU A 169 7.26 0.41 -1.51
CA LEU A 169 6.62 -0.75 -2.17
C LEU A 169 7.54 -1.96 -2.43
N PRO A 170 8.81 -1.81 -2.87
CA PRO A 170 9.68 -2.98 -3.06
C PRO A 170 9.97 -3.73 -1.75
N ALA A 171 10.12 -2.99 -0.64
CA ALA A 171 10.32 -3.59 0.68
C ALA A 171 9.04 -4.29 1.15
N ASP A 172 7.88 -3.66 0.96
CA ASP A 172 6.58 -4.26 1.30
C ASP A 172 6.29 -5.51 0.46
N THR A 173 6.60 -5.47 -0.84
CA THR A 173 6.43 -6.61 -1.75
C THR A 173 7.36 -7.76 -1.34
N TRP A 174 8.58 -7.45 -0.92
CA TRP A 174 9.49 -8.47 -0.41
C TRP A 174 9.01 -9.01 0.94
N GLY A 175 8.52 -8.16 1.83
CA GLY A 175 7.98 -8.55 3.13
C GLY A 175 6.73 -9.43 3.09
N ASP A 176 6.00 -9.38 1.98
CA ASP A 176 4.83 -10.22 1.74
C ASP A 176 5.21 -11.70 1.55
N LEU A 177 4.68 -12.56 2.41
CA LEU A 177 4.87 -14.01 2.30
C LEU A 177 4.33 -14.59 0.99
N ALA A 178 3.28 -13.99 0.41
CA ALA A 178 2.73 -14.44 -0.87
C ALA A 178 3.76 -14.33 -2.01
N TRP A 179 4.65 -13.32 -1.97
CA TRP A 179 5.75 -13.14 -2.95
C TRP A 179 6.70 -14.34 -3.02
N HIS A 180 6.89 -14.99 -1.87
CA HIS A 180 7.80 -16.11 -1.70
C HIS A 180 7.19 -17.45 -2.09
N ALA A 181 5.88 -17.51 -2.37
CA ALA A 181 5.23 -18.73 -2.83
C ALA A 181 5.87 -19.27 -4.13
N ARG A 182 5.96 -20.59 -4.21
CA ARG A 182 6.48 -21.31 -5.38
C ARG A 182 5.51 -22.45 -5.73
N PRO A 183 5.34 -22.79 -7.02
CA PRO A 183 5.92 -22.13 -8.22
C PRO A 183 5.35 -20.73 -8.49
N ILE A 184 5.89 -20.03 -9.50
CA ILE A 184 5.45 -18.67 -9.90
C ILE A 184 3.94 -18.60 -10.17
N ALA A 185 3.36 -19.68 -10.72
CA ALA A 185 1.91 -19.76 -10.94
C ALA A 185 1.12 -19.61 -9.64
N THR A 186 1.56 -20.24 -8.54
CA THR A 186 0.93 -20.12 -7.21
C THR A 186 1.04 -18.69 -6.68
N ARG A 187 2.23 -18.09 -6.75
CA ARG A 187 2.42 -16.68 -6.36
C ARG A 187 1.48 -15.75 -7.11
N ASN A 188 1.44 -15.84 -8.44
CA ASN A 188 0.60 -14.98 -9.26
C ASN A 188 -0.90 -15.21 -8.96
N SER A 189 -1.29 -16.45 -8.66
CA SER A 189 -2.67 -16.77 -8.26
C SER A 189 -3.03 -16.16 -6.90
N LEU A 190 -2.10 -16.16 -5.93
CA LEU A 190 -2.31 -15.49 -4.64
C LEU A 190 -2.46 -13.98 -4.80
N TYR A 191 -1.60 -13.32 -5.58
CA TYR A 191 -1.74 -11.88 -5.86
C TYR A 191 -3.05 -11.56 -6.58
N GLY A 192 -3.42 -12.36 -7.59
CA GLY A 192 -4.68 -12.20 -8.31
C GLY A 192 -5.88 -12.34 -7.38
N LEU A 193 -5.88 -13.38 -6.53
CA LEU A 193 -6.95 -13.63 -5.58
C LEU A 193 -7.05 -12.53 -4.52
N GLY A 194 -5.93 -12.11 -3.92
CA GLY A 194 -5.90 -11.06 -2.89
C GLY A 194 -6.34 -9.71 -3.45
N PHE A 195 -5.87 -9.36 -4.65
CA PHE A 195 -6.32 -8.16 -5.35
C PHE A 195 -7.83 -8.20 -5.64
N LEU A 196 -8.32 -9.32 -6.16
CA LEU A 196 -9.72 -9.51 -6.50
C LEU A 196 -10.62 -9.46 -5.26
N ASP A 197 -10.25 -10.18 -4.20
CA ASP A 197 -10.99 -10.19 -2.93
C ASP A 197 -11.06 -8.79 -2.32
N ARG A 198 -9.93 -8.07 -2.31
CA ARG A 198 -9.89 -6.67 -1.87
C ARG A 198 -10.82 -5.80 -2.71
N ARG A 199 -10.76 -5.89 -4.03
CA ARG A 199 -11.65 -5.10 -4.91
C ARG A 199 -13.13 -5.43 -4.68
N ALA A 200 -13.46 -6.71 -4.52
CA ALA A 200 -14.82 -7.18 -4.26
C ALA A 200 -15.37 -6.64 -2.93
N SER A 201 -14.53 -6.56 -1.89
CA SER A 201 -14.91 -5.95 -0.60
C SER A 201 -15.21 -4.46 -0.72
N LEU A 202 -14.62 -3.78 -1.70
CA LEU A 202 -14.76 -2.33 -1.92
C LEU A 202 -15.90 -1.96 -2.89
N LEU A 203 -16.52 -2.91 -3.60
CA LEU A 203 -17.58 -2.63 -4.59
C LEU A 203 -18.70 -1.71 -4.05
N GLY A 204 -19.17 -1.98 -2.83
CA GLY A 204 -20.22 -1.18 -2.19
C GLY A 204 -19.75 0.23 -1.85
N VAL A 205 -18.53 0.36 -1.32
CA VAL A 205 -17.94 1.66 -0.94
C VAL A 205 -17.69 2.52 -2.16
N THR A 206 -17.12 1.94 -3.22
CA THR A 206 -16.85 2.67 -4.47
C THR A 206 -18.16 3.11 -5.15
N GLY A 207 -19.22 2.28 -5.11
CA GLY A 207 -20.52 2.67 -5.65
C GLY A 207 -21.13 3.88 -4.94
N VAL A 208 -20.98 3.97 -3.62
CA VAL A 208 -21.43 5.14 -2.84
C VAL A 208 -20.58 6.38 -3.16
N ARG A 209 -19.25 6.22 -3.21
CA ARG A 209 -18.33 7.30 -3.62
C ARG A 209 -18.74 7.86 -4.98
N ASP A 210 -18.91 7.00 -5.97
CA ASP A 210 -19.17 7.43 -7.36
C ASP A 210 -20.56 8.06 -7.52
N ALA A 211 -21.52 7.72 -6.65
CA ALA A 211 -22.85 8.32 -6.65
C ALA A 211 -22.93 9.64 -5.86
N ALA A 212 -22.13 9.81 -4.81
CA ALA A 212 -22.25 10.92 -3.86
C ALA A 212 -21.15 11.97 -3.97
N ALA A 213 -19.96 11.61 -4.46
CA ALA A 213 -18.83 12.53 -4.54
C ALA A 213 -18.96 13.46 -5.76
N LEU A 214 -18.96 14.77 -5.53
CA LEU A 214 -18.92 15.77 -6.60
C LEU A 214 -17.61 15.71 -7.40
N ASP A 215 -16.49 15.47 -6.70
CA ASP A 215 -15.18 15.18 -7.29
C ASP A 215 -14.61 13.88 -6.67
N PRO A 216 -14.84 12.72 -7.30
CA PRO A 216 -14.38 11.43 -6.80
C PRO A 216 -12.87 11.35 -6.59
N TYR A 217 -12.09 12.09 -7.39
CA TYR A 217 -10.63 12.14 -7.27
C TYR A 217 -10.23 12.83 -5.95
N THR A 218 -10.69 14.06 -5.77
CA THR A 218 -10.34 14.87 -4.58
C THR A 218 -10.82 14.17 -3.31
N PHE A 219 -12.04 13.62 -3.32
CA PHE A 219 -12.55 12.83 -2.21
C PHE A 219 -11.65 11.63 -1.88
N THR A 220 -11.25 10.86 -2.90
CA THR A 220 -10.38 9.68 -2.70
C THR A 220 -9.01 10.09 -2.14
N ARG A 221 -8.42 11.16 -2.67
CA ARG A 221 -7.14 11.70 -2.20
C ARG A 221 -7.22 12.11 -0.73
N ASP A 222 -8.21 12.91 -0.37
CA ASP A 222 -8.33 13.46 0.98
C ASP A 222 -8.60 12.36 2.01
N VAL A 223 -9.45 11.37 1.66
CA VAL A 223 -9.65 10.16 2.47
C VAL A 223 -8.36 9.36 2.62
N TYR A 224 -7.61 9.14 1.53
CA TYR A 224 -6.36 8.40 1.56
C TYR A 224 -5.33 9.08 2.47
N LEU A 225 -5.13 10.39 2.32
CA LEU A 225 -4.19 11.16 3.13
C LEU A 225 -4.62 11.20 4.60
N GLY A 226 -5.91 11.33 4.89
CA GLY A 226 -6.44 11.27 6.25
C GLY A 226 -6.22 9.91 6.92
N VAL A 227 -6.55 8.81 6.23
CA VAL A 227 -6.29 7.45 6.74
C VAL A 227 -4.79 7.22 6.96
N ARG A 228 -3.94 7.75 6.07
CA ARG A 228 -2.49 7.61 6.21
C ARG A 228 -1.90 8.43 7.34
N GLY A 229 -2.38 9.65 7.56
CA GLY A 229 -2.00 10.47 8.72
C GLY A 229 -2.33 9.72 10.02
N ASN A 230 -3.58 9.26 10.15
CA ASN A 230 -4.01 8.53 11.34
C ASN A 230 -3.22 7.23 11.58
N ALA A 231 -2.82 6.52 10.52
CA ALA A 231 -2.01 5.32 10.65
C ALA A 231 -0.58 5.64 11.14
N ALA A 232 0.01 6.76 10.73
CA ALA A 232 1.28 7.22 11.25
C ALA A 232 1.17 7.64 12.72
N ASP A 233 0.09 8.36 13.06
CA ASP A 233 -0.15 8.93 14.40
C ASP A 233 -0.70 7.93 15.43
N SER A 234 -0.99 6.69 15.03
CA SER A 234 -1.39 5.59 15.95
C SER A 234 -0.31 5.19 16.99
N ASP A 235 0.71 6.02 17.14
CA ASP A 235 1.83 5.95 18.09
C ASP A 235 1.48 6.43 19.51
N ASP A 236 0.26 6.91 19.79
CA ASP A 236 -0.07 7.35 21.15
C ASP A 236 -0.44 6.16 22.04
N ASP A 237 0.61 5.54 22.57
CA ASP A 237 0.61 4.75 23.78
C ASP A 237 0.25 5.61 25.01
N GLY A 238 -0.99 6.12 25.03
CA GLY A 238 -1.65 6.61 26.23
C GLY A 238 -1.03 7.84 26.90
N LYS A 239 -0.43 8.77 26.14
CA LYS A 239 -0.23 10.13 26.64
C LYS A 239 -1.41 10.97 26.23
N LEU A 240 -2.32 11.16 27.19
CA LEU A 240 -3.29 12.25 27.13
C LEU A 240 -2.57 13.53 26.64
N PRO A 241 -3.19 14.30 25.72
CA PRO A 241 -2.64 15.58 25.34
C PRO A 241 -2.41 16.39 26.62
N GLU A 242 -1.18 16.81 26.86
CA GLU A 242 -0.90 17.80 27.89
C GLU A 242 -1.68 19.05 27.49
N ASP A 243 -2.67 19.34 28.31
CA ASP A 243 -3.55 20.48 28.27
C ASP A 243 -2.72 21.77 28.12
N GLU A 244 -2.87 22.46 26.98
CA GLU A 244 -2.65 23.91 26.84
C GLU A 244 -3.98 24.67 26.93
#